data_AF-A0A948JC01-F1
#
_entry.id   AF-A0A948JC01-F1
#
_cell.length_a   1.000
_cell.length_b   1.000
_cell.length_c   1.000
_cell.angle_alpha   90.00
_cell.angle_beta   90.00
_cell.angle_gamma   90.00
#
_symmetry.space_group_name_H-M   'P 1'
#
loop_
_entity.id
_entity.type
_entity.pdbx_description
1 polymer ?
#
loop_
_entity_poly.entity_id
_entity_poly.type
_entity_poly.pdbx_seq_one_letter_code
_entity_poly.pdbx_strand_id
1 'polypeptide(L)'
;MVATNKNRQDISLGSSMQDLLVTMAEGNPGAITVLMRLMGTEFGPMRILSLDDMNIRGTQIWIGHKDHCGEDLGVFARAIMDRDQAMVDTINRHGEMGNHTERAVTSGASYERPAPLKRR
;
A
#
# COMPACT_ATOMS: atom_id res chain seq x y z
N MET A 1 -21.71 3.52 -18.33
CA MET A 1 -21.56 2.99 -16.96
C MET A 1 -20.44 1.97 -17.00
N VAL A 2 -19.24 2.35 -16.58
CA VAL A 2 -18.10 1.42 -16.55
C VAL A 2 -18.26 0.55 -15.32
N ALA A 3 -18.47 -0.74 -15.52
CA ALA A 3 -18.45 -1.72 -14.45
C ALA A 3 -17.03 -1.76 -13.86
N THR A 4 -16.84 -1.11 -12.71
CA THR A 4 -15.64 -1.29 -11.89
C THR A 4 -15.59 -2.74 -11.44
N ASN A 5 -14.73 -3.52 -12.11
CA ASN A 5 -14.40 -4.88 -11.72
C ASN A 5 -13.95 -4.86 -10.25
N LYS A 6 -14.80 -5.40 -9.38
CA LYS A 6 -14.72 -5.25 -7.92
C LYS A 6 -13.75 -6.25 -7.30
N ASN A 7 -12.60 -6.48 -7.93
CA ASN A 7 -11.53 -7.36 -7.45
C ASN A 7 -10.18 -6.65 -7.66
N ARG A 8 -9.47 -6.38 -6.56
CA ARG A 8 -8.09 -5.85 -6.56
C ARG A 8 -7.20 -6.72 -7.46
N GLN A 9 -6.47 -6.07 -8.36
CA GLN A 9 -5.58 -6.74 -9.32
C GLN A 9 -4.45 -7.47 -8.59
N ASP A 10 -4.26 -8.75 -8.93
CA ASP A 10 -3.15 -9.53 -8.41
C ASP A 10 -1.84 -9.12 -9.08
N ILE A 11 -0.76 -9.12 -8.29
CA ILE A 11 0.59 -8.85 -8.81
C ILE A 11 1.16 -10.17 -9.30
N SER A 12 1.49 -10.22 -10.60
CA SER A 12 2.18 -11.36 -11.19
C SER A 12 3.69 -11.14 -11.18
N LEU A 13 4.47 -12.19 -10.87
CA LEU A 13 5.94 -12.14 -10.89
C LEU A 13 6.52 -11.87 -12.30
N GLY A 14 5.73 -12.05 -13.37
CA GLY A 14 6.12 -11.71 -14.74
C GLY A 14 5.77 -10.28 -15.17
N SER A 15 5.15 -9.48 -14.30
CA SER A 15 4.78 -8.09 -14.61
C SER A 15 6.01 -7.18 -14.62
N SER A 16 5.98 -6.12 -15.43
CA SER A 16 7.08 -5.15 -15.44
C SER A 16 7.10 -4.37 -14.12
N MET A 17 8.25 -3.80 -13.76
CA MET A 17 8.34 -2.94 -12.58
C MET A 17 7.38 -1.74 -12.67
N GLN A 18 7.15 -1.22 -13.88
CA GLN A 18 6.20 -0.15 -14.10
C GLN A 18 4.76 -0.58 -13.81
N ASP A 19 4.37 -1.78 -14.24
CA ASP A 19 3.04 -2.34 -13.96
C ASP A 19 2.84 -2.54 -12.47
N LEU A 20 3.85 -3.05 -11.76
CA LEU A 20 3.82 -3.18 -10.30
C LEU A 20 3.52 -1.83 -9.62
N LEU A 21 4.23 -0.77 -10.00
CA LEU A 21 4.04 0.57 -9.42
C LEU A 21 2.65 1.12 -9.70
N VAL A 22 2.15 0.96 -10.93
CA VAL A 22 0.80 1.39 -11.33
C VAL A 22 -0.26 0.62 -10.56
N THR A 23 -0.13 -0.71 -10.46
CA THR A 23 -1.03 -1.57 -9.70
C THR A 23 -1.02 -1.25 -8.20
N MET A 24 0.15 -0.97 -7.61
CA MET A 24 0.28 -0.59 -6.20
C MET A 24 -0.28 0.80 -5.92
N ALA A 25 -0.18 1.73 -6.87
CA ALA A 25 -0.68 3.08 -6.72
C ALA A 25 -2.21 3.19 -6.83
N GLU A 26 -2.88 2.23 -7.50
CA GLU A 26 -4.34 2.22 -7.69
C GLU A 26 -4.92 3.54 -8.23
N GLY A 27 -4.12 4.29 -9.00
CA GLY A 27 -4.50 5.61 -9.54
C GLY A 27 -4.33 6.79 -8.57
N ASN A 28 -3.76 6.59 -7.38
CA ASN A 28 -3.44 7.66 -6.43
C ASN A 28 -2.10 8.35 -6.80
N PRO A 29 -2.09 9.66 -7.14
CA PRO A 29 -0.87 10.39 -7.53
C PRO A 29 0.18 10.53 -6.42
N GLY A 30 -0.27 10.61 -5.17
CA GLY A 30 0.63 10.65 -4.01
C GLY A 30 1.31 9.30 -3.81
N ALA A 31 0.55 8.20 -3.93
CA ALA A 31 1.06 6.84 -3.81
C ALA A 31 2.12 6.54 -4.87
N ILE A 32 1.86 6.84 -6.15
CA ILE A 32 2.85 6.58 -7.21
C ILE A 32 4.14 7.37 -6.98
N THR A 33 4.04 8.61 -6.50
CA THR A 33 5.21 9.44 -6.17
C THR A 33 6.05 8.82 -5.05
N VAL A 34 5.41 8.34 -3.99
CA VAL A 34 6.10 7.65 -2.88
C VAL A 34 6.73 6.34 -3.34
N LEU A 35 6.01 5.55 -4.15
CA LEU A 35 6.51 4.29 -4.71
C LEU A 35 7.74 4.50 -5.61
N MET A 36 7.72 5.51 -6.49
CA MET A 36 8.89 5.85 -7.32
C MET A 36 10.10 6.25 -6.47
N ARG A 37 9.90 6.98 -5.38
CA ARG A 37 10.97 7.33 -4.43
C ARG A 37 11.51 6.09 -3.72
N LEU A 38 10.63 5.19 -3.25
CA LEU A 38 11.03 3.92 -2.64
C LEU A 38 11.82 3.05 -3.61
N MET A 39 11.41 2.99 -4.88
CA MET A 39 12.10 2.23 -5.93
C MET A 39 13.55 2.66 -6.14
N GLY A 40 13.87 3.94 -5.94
CA GLY A 40 15.24 4.45 -6.02
C GLY A 40 16.14 4.04 -4.85
N THR A 41 15.62 3.34 -3.84
CA THR A 41 16.39 2.85 -2.69
C THR A 41 16.89 1.42 -2.91
N GLU A 42 17.98 1.05 -2.22
CA GLU A 42 18.63 -0.27 -2.36
C GLU A 42 17.66 -1.46 -2.21
N PHE A 43 16.68 -1.37 -1.30
CA PHE A 43 15.67 -2.41 -1.06
C PHE A 43 14.27 -2.02 -1.54
N GLY A 44 14.17 -1.09 -2.48
CA GLY A 44 12.91 -0.55 -3.00
C GLY A 44 11.90 -1.62 -3.45
N PRO A 45 12.27 -2.51 -4.37
CA PRO A 45 11.37 -3.57 -4.84
C PRO A 45 10.83 -4.46 -3.72
N MET A 46 11.69 -4.88 -2.78
CA MET A 46 11.29 -5.73 -1.65
C MET A 46 10.34 -5.01 -0.69
N ARG A 47 10.53 -3.70 -0.47
CA ARG A 47 9.62 -2.88 0.35
C ARG A 47 8.25 -2.75 -0.30
N ILE A 48 8.19 -2.66 -1.63
CA ILE A 48 6.91 -2.57 -2.36
C ILE A 48 6.15 -3.90 -2.28
N LEU A 49 6.84 -5.03 -2.44
CA LEU A 49 6.22 -6.34 -2.21
C LEU A 49 5.78 -6.51 -0.75
N SER A 50 6.53 -5.95 0.20
CA SER A 50 6.16 -5.96 1.62
C SER A 50 4.89 -5.16 1.88
N LEU A 51 4.75 -3.97 1.26
CA LEU A 51 3.51 -3.19 1.29
C LEU A 51 2.33 -4.00 0.76
N ASP A 52 2.53 -4.77 -0.31
CA ASP A 52 1.47 -5.60 -0.85
C ASP A 52 1.00 -6.69 0.12
N ASP A 53 1.95 -7.38 0.76
CA ASP A 53 1.70 -8.39 1.79
C ASP A 53 1.07 -7.80 3.07
N MET A 54 1.20 -6.50 3.28
CA MET A 54 0.49 -5.74 4.33
C MET A 54 -0.89 -5.26 3.89
N ASN A 55 -1.30 -5.55 2.66
CA ASN A 55 -2.51 -5.02 2.04
C ASN A 55 -2.53 -3.49 1.96
N ILE A 56 -1.37 -2.84 1.83
CA ILE A 56 -1.21 -1.38 1.78
C ILE A 56 -1.00 -0.96 0.33
N ARG A 57 -2.05 -0.40 -0.29
CA ARG A 57 -2.03 0.15 -1.66
C ARG A 57 -2.74 1.49 -1.73
N GLY A 58 -2.57 2.18 -2.87
CA GLY A 58 -3.29 3.41 -3.16
C GLY A 58 -3.19 4.46 -2.06
N THR A 59 -4.32 5.01 -1.63
CA THR A 59 -4.34 6.04 -0.58
C THR A 59 -3.68 5.58 0.74
N GLN A 60 -3.65 4.29 1.06
CA GLN A 60 -3.02 3.80 2.30
C GLN A 60 -1.50 4.04 2.30
N ILE A 61 -0.85 3.96 1.14
CA ILE A 61 0.57 4.29 0.99
C ILE A 61 0.80 5.76 1.34
N TRP A 62 -0.08 6.64 0.83
CA TRP A 62 0.01 8.07 1.11
C TRP A 62 -0.21 8.37 2.59
N ILE A 63 -1.21 7.77 3.23
CA ILE A 63 -1.48 7.94 4.67
C ILE A 63 -0.31 7.44 5.52
N GLY A 64 0.22 6.25 5.22
CA GLY A 64 1.37 5.68 5.93
C GLY A 64 2.61 6.59 5.82
N HIS A 65 2.92 7.07 4.61
CA HIS A 65 4.05 7.96 4.39
C HIS A 65 3.85 9.35 5.03
N LYS A 66 2.69 9.98 4.80
CA LYS A 66 2.44 11.35 5.25
C LYS A 66 2.03 11.44 6.71
N ASP A 67 0.93 10.80 7.07
CA ASP A 67 0.26 11.03 8.34
C ASP A 67 0.94 10.26 9.48
N HIS A 68 1.50 9.08 9.19
CA HIS A 68 2.24 8.30 10.18
C HIS A 68 3.74 8.63 10.21
N CYS A 69 4.41 8.72 9.05
CA CYS A 69 5.87 8.92 8.99
C CYS A 69 6.30 10.38 8.80
N GLY A 70 5.38 11.34 8.73
CA GLY A 70 5.72 12.75 8.58
C GLY A 70 6.38 13.10 7.24
N GLU A 71 6.06 12.35 6.18
CA GLU A 71 6.64 12.47 4.84
C GLU A 71 8.16 12.13 4.75
N ASP A 72 8.70 11.48 5.80
CA ASP A 72 10.06 10.96 5.80
C ASP A 72 10.11 9.56 5.16
N LEU A 73 10.80 9.47 4.02
CA LEU A 73 10.92 8.22 3.27
C LEU A 73 11.73 7.15 4.03
N GLY A 74 12.71 7.56 4.83
CA GLY A 74 13.54 6.65 5.63
C GLY A 74 12.76 6.03 6.78
N VAL A 75 11.95 6.84 7.47
CA VAL A 75 11.03 6.36 8.52
C VAL A 75 9.99 5.42 7.91
N PHE A 76 9.39 5.80 6.76
CA PHE A 76 8.43 4.94 6.08
C PHE A 76 9.05 3.62 5.62
N ALA A 77 10.25 3.66 5.03
CA ALA A 77 10.99 2.47 4.62
C ALA A 77 11.28 1.53 5.79
N ARG A 78 11.58 2.07 6.98
CA ARG A 78 11.78 1.28 8.20
C ARG A 78 10.45 0.70 8.71
N ALA A 79 9.39 1.51 8.80
CA ALA A 79 8.07 1.06 9.25
C ALA A 79 7.51 -0.10 8.40
N ILE A 80 7.77 -0.10 7.09
CA ILE A 80 7.42 -1.21 6.19
C ILE A 80 8.16 -2.49 6.59
N MET A 81 9.48 -2.41 6.81
CA MET A 81 10.30 -3.58 7.12
C MET A 81 10.02 -4.13 8.52
N ASP A 82 9.77 -3.25 9.48
CA ASP A 82 9.45 -3.61 10.86
C ASP A 82 8.00 -4.10 11.01
N ARG A 83 7.20 -4.08 9.93
CA ARG A 83 5.76 -4.40 9.93
C ARG A 83 5.02 -3.59 10.99
N ASP A 84 5.29 -2.29 11.06
CA ASP A 84 4.86 -1.44 12.17
C ASP A 84 3.34 -1.43 12.38
N GLN A 85 2.91 -1.95 13.53
CA GLN A 85 1.50 -1.99 13.92
C GLN A 85 0.91 -0.58 14.07
N ALA A 86 1.68 0.40 14.53
CA ALA A 86 1.21 1.77 14.68
C ALA A 86 0.91 2.42 13.33
N MET A 87 1.69 2.10 12.29
CA MET A 87 1.42 2.50 10.91
C MET A 87 0.12 1.87 10.40
N VAL A 88 -0.03 0.55 10.60
CA VAL A 88 -1.23 -0.21 10.21
C VAL A 88 -2.49 0.35 10.89
N ASP A 89 -2.41 0.63 12.19
CA ASP A 89 -3.51 1.20 12.96
C ASP A 89 -3.84 2.62 12.48
N THR A 90 -2.82 3.42 12.16
CA THR A 90 -3.01 4.76 11.59
C THR A 90 -3.78 4.67 10.29
N ILE A 91 -3.31 3.87 9.33
CA ILE A 91 -3.99 3.65 8.06
C ILE A 91 -5.45 3.21 8.27
N ASN A 92 -5.68 2.20 9.13
CA ASN A 92 -7.02 1.67 9.36
C ASN A 92 -7.96 2.64 10.09
N ARG A 93 -7.45 3.59 10.89
CA ARG A 93 -8.27 4.63 11.54
C ARG A 93 -8.90 5.60 10.54
N HIS A 94 -8.26 5.81 9.40
CA HIS A 94 -8.82 6.65 8.33
C HIS A 94 -9.98 5.97 7.58
N GLY A 95 -10.25 4.67 7.81
CA GLY A 95 -11.33 3.95 7.14
C GLY A 95 -11.18 3.98 5.62
N GLU A 96 -12.28 3.99 4.87
CA GLU A 96 -12.28 4.10 3.40
C GLU A 96 -11.98 5.53 2.89
N MET A 97 -11.09 6.29 3.54
CA MET A 97 -10.66 7.57 2.99
C MET A 97 -9.86 7.33 1.69
N GLY A 98 -10.51 7.59 0.55
CA GLY A 98 -9.89 7.49 -0.79
C GLY A 98 -10.37 6.29 -1.60
N ASN A 99 -9.44 5.62 -2.28
CA ASN A 99 -9.74 4.58 -3.28
C ASN A 99 -9.50 3.14 -2.80
N HIS A 100 -9.25 2.91 -1.51
CA HIS A 100 -8.95 1.59 -0.98
C HIS A 100 -10.14 1.01 -0.19
N THR A 101 -10.38 -0.29 -0.36
CA THR A 101 -11.45 -1.04 0.35
C THR A 101 -10.89 -2.07 1.33
N GLU A 102 -9.59 -2.30 1.24
CA GLU A 102 -8.89 -3.39 1.88
C GLU A 102 -8.33 -2.97 3.25
N ARG A 103 -8.39 -3.87 4.22
CA ARG A 103 -7.84 -3.61 5.55
C ARG A 103 -6.33 -3.85 5.55
N ALA A 104 -5.57 -2.86 5.99
CA ALA A 104 -4.13 -3.02 6.20
C ALA A 104 -3.86 -3.99 7.37
N VAL A 105 -2.83 -4.81 7.22
CA VAL A 105 -2.36 -5.81 8.21
C VAL A 105 -0.85 -5.78 8.29
N THR A 106 -0.27 -6.44 9.29
CA THR A 106 1.19 -6.53 9.43
C THR A 106 1.82 -7.58 8.51
N SER A 107 1.08 -8.60 8.08
CA SER A 107 1.54 -9.64 7.16
C SER A 107 0.41 -10.53 6.65
N GLY A 108 0.67 -11.31 5.60
CA GLY A 108 -0.17 -12.45 5.20
C GLY A 108 -1.29 -12.10 4.23
N ALA A 109 -1.45 -10.83 3.85
CA ALA A 109 -2.50 -10.41 2.93
C ALA A 109 -2.31 -10.97 1.51
N SER A 110 -1.09 -11.36 1.16
CA SER A 110 -0.79 -12.05 -0.09
C SER A 110 -1.34 -13.49 -0.13
N TYR A 111 -1.64 -14.09 1.03
CA TYR A 111 -2.16 -15.46 1.14
C TYR A 111 -3.62 -15.50 1.57
N GLU A 112 -4.00 -14.66 2.53
CA GLU A 112 -5.36 -14.57 3.07
C GLU A 112 -5.82 -13.11 3.06
N ARG A 113 -6.86 -12.80 2.29
CA ARG A 113 -7.41 -11.44 2.26
C ARG A 113 -8.21 -11.19 3.54
N PRO A 114 -7.81 -10.21 4.37
CA PRO A 114 -8.56 -9.87 5.58
C PRO A 114 -9.93 -9.31 5.23
N ALA A 115 -10.86 -9.35 6.19
CA ALA A 115 -12.16 -8.72 6.00
C ALA A 115 -12.01 -7.23 5.64
N PRO A 116 -12.73 -6.72 4.63
CA PRO A 116 -12.61 -5.33 4.19
C PRO A 116 -12.97 -4.35 5.29
N LEU A 117 -12.52 -3.11 5.15
CA LEU A 117 -12.85 -2.04 6.09
C LEU A 117 -14.38 -1.86 6.15
N LYS A 118 -14.94 -1.72 7.36
CA LYS A 118 -16.36 -1.42 7.51
C LYS A 118 -16.58 0.06 7.19
N ARG A 119 -17.52 0.34 6.29
CA ARG A 119 -18.06 1.69 6.05
C ARG A 119 -18.51 2.28 7.38
N ARG A 120 -17.97 3.45 7.72
CA ARG A 120 -18.48 4.28 8.82
C ARG A 120 -19.58 5.19 8.30
#